data_AF-A0A4R2PNU1-F1
#
_entry.id   AF-A0A4R2PNU1-F1
#
_cell.length_a   1.000
_cell.length_b   1.000
_cell.length_c   1.000
_cell.angle_alpha   90.00
_cell.angle_beta   90.00
_cell.angle_gamma   90.00
#
_symmetry.space_group_name_H-M   'P 1'
#
loop_
_entity.id
_entity.type
_entity.pdbx_description
1 polymer ?
#
loop_
_entity_poly.entity_id
_entity_poly.type
_entity_poly.pdbx_seq_one_letter_code
_entity_poly.pdbx_strand_id
1 'polypeptide(L)' 'MSDRAGEALVLLLILLLPLSALLARRMPGATMVRYAVAWGLVFVALFALVKLFT' A
#
# COMPACT_ATOMS: atom_id res chain seq x y z
N MET A 1 18.86 -9.90 10.08
CA MET A 1 18.21 -9.66 8.77
C MET A 1 18.77 -8.35 8.24
N SER A 2 19.07 -8.23 6.95
CA SER A 2 19.59 -6.95 6.41
C SER A 2 18.56 -5.85 6.65
N ASP A 3 19.01 -4.63 7.01
CA ASP A 3 18.11 -3.51 7.32
C ASP A 3 17.10 -3.24 6.18
N ARG A 4 17.55 -3.45 4.93
CA ARG A 4 16.72 -3.36 3.73
C ARG A 4 15.59 -4.38 3.66
N ALA A 5 15.80 -5.60 4.16
CA ALA A 5 14.76 -6.63 4.18
C ALA A 5 13.68 -6.27 5.21
N GLY A 6 14.06 -5.69 6.35
CA GLY A 6 13.13 -5.20 7.37
C GLY A 6 12.31 -4.01 6.85
N GLU A 7 12.96 -3.03 6.23
CA GLU A 7 12.29 -1.87 5.63
C GLU A 7 11.30 -2.27 4.54
N ALA A 8 11.69 -3.19 3.64
CA ALA A 8 10.81 -3.71 2.60
C ALA A 8 9.58 -4.43 3.17
N LEU A 9 9.74 -5.21 4.24
CA LEU A 9 8.63 -5.85 4.94
C LEU A 9 7.67 -4.84 5.54
N VAL A 10 8.19 -3.79 6.19
CA VAL A 10 7.35 -2.73 6.78
C VAL A 10 6.56 -1.99 5.70
N LEU A 11 7.21 -1.62 4.59
CA LEU A 11 6.57 -0.97 3.45
C LEU A 11 5.49 -1.85 2.83
N LEU A 12 5.75 -3.16 2.70
CA LEU A 12 4.78 -4.12 2.20
C LEU A 12 3.57 -4.20 3.13
N LEU A 13 3.78 -4.26 4.44
CA LEU A 13 2.69 -4.31 5.43
C LEU A 13 1.82 -3.05 5.39
N ILE A 14 2.43 -1.86 5.29
CA ILE A 14 1.71 -0.59 5.16
C ILE A 14 0.81 -0.59 3.93
N LEU A 15 1.26 -1.18 2.82
CA LEU A 15 0.46 -1.31 1.60
C LEU A 15 -0.64 -2.38 1.73
N LEU A 16 -0.34 -3.53 2.33
CA LEU A 16 -1.24 -4.68 2.37
C LEU A 16 -2.41 -4.50 3.36
N LEU A 17 -2.17 -3.85 4.51
CA LEU A 17 -3.16 -3.66 5.58
C LEU A 17 -4.46 -2.97 5.11
N PRO A 18 -4.39 -1.87 4.34
CA PRO A 18 -5.59 -1.20 3.83
C PRO A 18 -6.30 -2.03 2.75
N LEU A 19 -5.54 -2.78 1.94
CA LEU A 19 -6.10 -3.66 0.92
C LEU A 19 -6.84 -4.84 1.54
N SER A 20 -6.31 -5.43 2.61
CA SER A 20 -6.97 -6.49 3.36
C SER A 20 -8.24 -5.98 4.07
N ALA A 21 -8.23 -4.75 4.56
CA ALA A 21 -9.43 -4.11 5.12
C ALA A 21 -10.53 -3.88 4.05
N LEU A 22 -10.16 -3.56 2.82
CA LEU A 22 -11.10 -3.45 1.69
C LEU A 22 -11.75 -4.80 1.36
N LEU A 23 -10.96 -5.89 1.34
CA LEU A 23 -11.46 -7.25 1.15
C LEU A 23 -12.47 -7.66 2.22
N ALA A 24 -12.22 -7.29 3.49
CA ALA A 24 -13.11 -7.61 4.59
C ALA A 24 -14.47 -6.89 4.52
N ARG A 25 -14.55 -5.76 3.82
CA ARG A 25 -15.73 -4.87 3.84
C ARG A 25 -16.92 -5.32 3.00
N ARG A 26 -16.89 -6.51 2.35
CA ARG A 26 -17.98 -7.05 1.50
C ARG A 26 -18.57 -6.00 0.53
N MET A 27 -17.72 -5.12 0.00
CA MET A 27 -18.13 -4.07 -0.93
C MET A 27 -18.28 -4.63 -2.35
N PRO A 28 -19.06 -3.97 -3.23
CA PRO A 28 -19.09 -4.31 -4.65
C PRO A 28 -17.68 -4.32 -5.23
N GLY A 29 -17.34 -5.37 -5.99
CA GLY A 29 -15.98 -5.59 -6.50
C GLY A 29 -15.42 -4.40 -7.29
N ALA A 30 -16.25 -3.73 -8.10
CA ALA A 30 -15.87 -2.53 -8.84
C ALA A 30 -15.41 -1.38 -7.92
N THR A 31 -16.13 -1.16 -6.80
CA THR A 31 -15.78 -0.16 -5.80
C THR A 31 -14.49 -0.52 -5.07
N MET A 32 -14.33 -1.81 -4.74
CA MET A 32 -13.13 -2.32 -4.09
C MET A 32 -11.89 -2.12 -4.97
N VAL A 33 -11.98 -2.46 -6.26
CA VAL A 33 -10.87 -2.27 -7.21
C VAL A 33 -10.52 -0.79 -7.33
N ARG A 34 -11.50 0.09 -7.45
CA ARG A 34 -11.27 1.55 -7.53
C ARG A 34 -10.52 2.08 -6.30
N TYR A 35 -10.89 1.65 -5.11
CA TYR A 35 -10.19 2.05 -3.89
C TYR A 35 -8.80 1.40 -3.75
N ALA A 36 -8.65 0.15 -4.15
CA ALA A 36 -7.35 -0.52 -4.17
C ALA A 36 -6.35 0.19 -5.10
N VAL A 37 -6.79 0.57 -6.30
CA VAL A 37 -5.98 1.33 -7.26
C VAL A 37 -5.65 2.71 -6.71
N ALA A 38 -6.64 3.44 -6.18
CA ALA A 38 -6.40 4.76 -5.58
C ALA A 38 -5.38 4.68 -4.43
N TRP A 39 -5.49 3.67 -3.57
CA TRP A 39 -4.55 3.44 -2.47
C TRP A 39 -3.14 3.13 -2.99
N GLY A 40 -3.02 2.25 -3.98
CA GLY A 40 -1.73 1.94 -4.61
C GLY A 40 -1.06 3.17 -5.20
N LEU A 41 -1.82 4.05 -5.87
CA LEU A 41 -1.30 5.30 -6.41
C LEU A 41 -0.80 6.26 -5.32
N VAL A 42 -1.56 6.42 -4.23
CA VAL A 42 -1.14 7.25 -3.08
C VAL A 42 0.14 6.72 -2.47
N PHE A 43 0.24 5.41 -2.24
CA PHE A 43 1.43 4.79 -1.68
C PHE A 43 2.66 5.01 -2.57
N VAL A 44 2.53 4.77 -3.88
CA VAL A 44 3.63 4.96 -4.84
C VAL A 44 4.06 6.42 -4.89
N ALA A 45 3.12 7.37 -4.90
CA ALA A 45 3.41 8.79 -4.91
C ALA A 45 4.17 9.23 -3.65
N LEU A 46 3.74 8.80 -2.46
CA LEU A 46 4.41 9.11 -1.19
C LEU A 46 5.78 8.44 -1.09
N PHE A 47 5.90 7.18 -1.52
CA PHE A 47 7.17 6.47 -1.53
C PHE A 47 8.19 7.16 -2.45
N ALA A 48 7.77 7.53 -3.67
CA ALA A 48 8.61 8.26 -4.61
C ALA A 48 9.01 9.63 -4.06
N LEU A 49 8.09 10.34 -3.41
CA LEU A 49 8.36 11.61 -2.75
C LEU A 49 9.45 11.45 -1.68
N VAL A 50 9.33 10.47 -0.78
CA VAL A 50 10.34 10.21 0.26
C VAL A 50 11.70 9.88 -0.37
N LYS A 51 11.74 8.99 -1.37
CA LYS A 51 12.97 8.64 -2.09
C LYS A 51 13.60 9.78 -2.90
N LEU A 52 12.85 10.86 -3.17
CA LEU A 52 13.43 12.05 -3.78
C LEU A 52 14.27 12.87 -2.77
N PHE A 53 13.94 12.77 -1.49
CA PHE A 53 14.56 13.55 -0.41
C PHE A 53 15.46 12.73 0.52
N THR A 54 15.58 11.42 0.31
CA THR A 54 16.47 10.50 1.05
C THR A 54 17.27 9.64 0.08
#